data_AF-A0A959RRZ6-F1
#
_entry.id   AF-A0A959RRZ6-F1
#
_cell.length_a   1.000
_cell.length_b   1.000
_cell.length_c   1.000
_cell.angle_alpha   90.00
_cell.angle_beta   90.00
_cell.angle_gamma   90.00
#
_symmetry.space_group_name_H-M   'P 1'
#
loop_
_entity.id
_entity.type
_entity.pdbx_description
1 polymer ?
#
loop_
_entity_poly.entity_id
_entity_poly.type
_entity_poly.pdbx_seq_one_letter_code
_entity_poly.pdbx_strand_id
1 'polypeptide(L)'
;MQFNKRLFKLTFQAKYVFILTILFGVISAVSAIIQAYFLSDIIDKVFLKKFNLAGVQLFIVIIVIVSVIKSVFLLLEQNYANKISSYIKMKLRERISKHIFE
;
A
#
# COMPACT_ATOMS: atom_id res chain seq x y z
N MET A 1 7.00 -15.20 15.83
CA MET A 1 6.52 -13.82 16.09
C MET A 1 6.08 -13.73 17.55
N GLN A 2 6.81 -13.02 18.41
CA GLN A 2 6.39 -12.81 19.80
C GLN A 2 5.39 -11.65 19.85
N PHE A 3 4.11 -11.97 20.07
CA PHE A 3 3.00 -11.01 20.11
C PHE A 3 3.05 -10.18 21.40
N ASN A 4 3.82 -9.09 21.39
CA ASN A 4 4.07 -8.31 22.59
C ASN A 4 2.96 -7.24 22.78
N LYS A 5 1.95 -7.56 23.60
CA LYS A 5 0.76 -6.72 23.88
C LYS A 5 1.09 -5.28 24.31
N ARG A 6 2.25 -5.04 24.93
CA ARG A 6 2.71 -3.70 25.34
C ARG A 6 3.07 -2.81 24.15
N LEU A 7 3.70 -3.36 23.11
CA LEU A 7 4.01 -2.62 21.87
C LEU A 7 2.74 -2.27 21.10
N PHE A 8 1.76 -3.19 21.06
CA PHE A 8 0.45 -2.95 20.43
C PHE A 8 -0.32 -1.81 21.10
N LYS A 9 -0.17 -1.65 22.43
CA LYS A 9 -0.77 -0.55 23.20
C LYS A 9 -0.14 0.82 22.90
N LEU A 10 1.15 0.85 22.53
CA LEU A 10 1.84 2.06 22.08
C LEU A 10 1.38 2.49 20.66
N THR A 11 1.11 1.54 19.77
CA THR A 11 0.50 1.81 18.46
C THR A 11 -0.90 2.42 18.60
N PHE A 12 -1.62 2.09 19.69
CA PHE A 12 -2.95 2.61 20.01
C PHE A 12 -2.98 4.09 20.45
N GLN A 13 -1.84 4.73 20.75
CA GLN A 13 -1.80 6.20 20.88
C GLN A 13 -1.89 6.91 19.52
N ALA A 14 -1.60 6.20 18.42
CA ALA A 14 -1.75 6.67 17.05
C ALA A 14 -2.85 5.89 16.31
N LYS A 15 -4.00 5.66 16.96
CA LYS A 15 -5.17 4.96 16.40
C LYS A 15 -5.50 5.40 14.97
N TYR A 16 -5.45 6.70 14.70
CA TYR A 16 -5.72 7.26 13.37
C TYR A 16 -4.74 6.75 12.30
N VAL A 17 -3.44 6.72 12.62
CA VAL A 17 -2.40 6.28 11.68
C VAL A 17 -2.55 4.79 11.39
N PHE A 18 -2.84 3.98 12.41
CA PHE A 18 -3.02 2.54 12.25
C PHE A 18 -4.27 2.19 11.43
N ILE A 19 -5.39 2.88 11.68
CA ILE A 19 -6.63 2.73 10.90
C ILE A 19 -6.42 3.18 9.45
N LEU A 20 -5.70 4.29 9.23
CA LEU A 20 -5.34 4.74 7.87
C LEU A 20 -4.53 3.68 7.12
N THR A 21 -3.54 3.05 7.77
CA THR A 21 -2.73 1.99 7.14
C THR A 21 -3.59 0.80 6.71
N ILE A 22 -4.51 0.35 7.56
CA ILE A 22 -5.42 -0.75 7.23
C ILE A 22 -6.34 -0.34 6.07
N LEU A 23 -6.92 0.86 6.11
CA LEU A 23 -7.76 1.38 5.02
C LEU A 23 -7.00 1.45 3.70
N PHE A 24 -5.77 1.96 3.70
CA PHE A 24 -4.93 1.99 2.50
C PHE A 24 -4.61 0.59 1.98
N GLY A 25 -4.32 -0.37 2.86
CA GLY A 25 -4.12 -1.76 2.47
C GLY A 25 -5.35 -2.38 1.81
N VAL A 26 -6.54 -2.14 2.37
CA VAL A 26 -7.81 -2.64 1.82
C VAL A 26 -8.12 -1.98 0.47
N ILE A 27 -7.98 -0.66 0.35
CA ILE A 27 -8.21 0.08 -0.89
C ILE A 27 -7.25 -0.40 -2.00
N SER A 28 -6.00 -0.68 -1.64
CA SER A 28 -4.99 -1.22 -2.56
C SER A 28 -5.40 -2.61 -3.06
N ALA A 29 -5.86 -3.49 -2.17
CA ALA A 29 -6.33 -4.82 -2.53
C ALA A 29 -7.58 -4.77 -3.43
N VAL A 30 -8.57 -3.96 -3.09
CA VAL A 30 -9.79 -3.77 -3.91
C VAL A 30 -9.41 -3.22 -5.29
N SER A 31 -8.50 -2.25 -5.34
CA SER A 31 -8.01 -1.69 -6.60
C SER A 31 -7.31 -2.74 -7.48
N ALA A 32 -6.59 -3.70 -6.89
CA ALA A 32 -5.98 -4.81 -7.62
C ALA A 32 -7.02 -5.75 -8.23
N ILE A 33 -8.10 -6.05 -7.50
CA ILE A 33 -9.22 -6.87 -8.01
C ILE A 33 -9.91 -6.16 -9.18
N ILE A 34 -10.17 -4.86 -9.06
CA ILE A 34 -10.75 -4.05 -10.13
C ILE A 34 -9.85 -4.05 -11.38
N GLN A 35 -8.53 -3.89 -11.20
CA GLN A 35 -7.58 -3.99 -12.33
C GLN A 35 -7.64 -5.35 -13.02
N ALA A 36 -7.71 -6.45 -12.26
CA ALA A 36 -7.82 -7.79 -12.83
C ALA A 36 -9.12 -7.97 -13.64
N TYR A 37 -10.24 -7.40 -13.15
CA TYR A 37 -11.51 -7.41 -13.86
C TYR A 37 -11.43 -6.65 -15.20
N PHE A 38 -10.91 -5.41 -15.18
CA PHE A 38 -10.71 -4.63 -16.41
C PHE A 38 -9.76 -5.31 -17.39
N LEU A 39 -8.69 -5.94 -16.89
CA LEU A 39 -7.76 -6.68 -17.73
C LEU A 39 -8.44 -7.88 -18.40
N SER A 40 -9.29 -8.61 -17.68
CA SER A 40 -10.06 -9.72 -18.24
C SER A 40 -11.06 -9.25 -19.29
N ASP A 41 -11.75 -8.13 -19.06
CA ASP A 41 -12.70 -7.53 -20.01
C ASP A 41 -12.00 -7.00 -21.28
N ILE A 42 -10.79 -6.45 -21.14
CA ILE A 42 -9.94 -6.06 -22.27
C ILE A 42 -9.56 -7.29 -23.11
N ILE A 43 -9.13 -8.38 -22.46
CA ILE A 43 -8.78 -9.62 -23.15
C ILE A 43 -10.00 -10.19 -23.89
N ASP A 44 -11.18 -10.21 -23.26
CA ASP A 44 -12.43 -10.65 -23.90
C ASP A 44 -12.76 -9.80 -25.14
N LYS A 45 -12.69 -8.47 -25.02
CA LYS A 45 -13.01 -7.56 -26.15
C LYS A 45 -12.01 -7.66 -27.30
N VAL A 46 -10.71 -7.78 -27.01
CA VAL A 46 -9.66 -7.89 -28.03
C VAL A 46 -9.67 -9.25 -28.71
N PHE A 47 -9.70 -10.34 -27.92
CA PHE A 47 -9.49 -11.69 -28.44
C PHE A 47 -10.78 -12.40 -28.86
N LEU A 48 -11.87 -12.28 -28.09
CA LEU A 48 -13.13 -12.97 -28.38
C LEU A 48 -14.06 -12.14 -29.28
N LYS A 49 -14.07 -10.80 -29.13
CA LYS A 49 -14.93 -9.91 -29.95
C LYS A 49 -14.23 -9.27 -31.15
N LYS A 50 -12.94 -9.56 -31.38
CA LYS A 50 -12.11 -9.00 -32.47
C LYS A 50 -12.23 -7.48 -32.62
N PHE A 51 -12.39 -6.74 -31.52
CA PHE A 51 -12.38 -5.29 -31.60
C PHE A 51 -10.99 -4.83 -32.09
N ASN A 52 -10.99 -3.89 -33.04
CA ASN A 52 -9.74 -3.32 -33.56
C ASN A 52 -8.94 -2.62 -32.44
N LEU A 53 -7.62 -2.55 -32.57
CA LEU A 53 -6.71 -1.92 -31.60
C LEU A 53 -7.18 -0.51 -31.17
N ALA A 54 -7.77 0.26 -32.10
CA ALA A 54 -8.34 1.58 -31.85
C ALA A 54 -9.48 1.57 -30.80
N GLY A 55 -10.25 0.48 -30.70
CA GLY A 55 -11.33 0.33 -29.72
C GLY A 55 -10.86 0.01 -28.30
N VAL A 56 -9.59 -0.39 -28.13
CA VAL A 56 -9.04 -0.85 -26.84
C VAL A 56 -7.86 0.00 -26.36
N GLN A 57 -7.41 0.93 -27.20
CA GLN A 57 -6.35 1.89 -26.88
C GLN A 57 -6.67 2.72 -25.63
N LEU A 58 -7.93 3.15 -25.45
CA LEU A 58 -8.38 3.86 -24.26
C LEU A 58 -8.20 3.01 -22.99
N PHE A 59 -8.55 1.73 -23.05
CA PHE A 59 -8.44 0.81 -21.92
C PHE A 59 -6.98 0.53 -21.55
N ILE A 60 -6.09 0.42 -22.54
CA ILE A 60 -4.64 0.27 -22.33
C ILE A 60 -4.07 1.51 -21.64
N VAL A 61 -4.44 2.72 -22.11
CA VAL A 61 -4.00 3.98 -21.49
C VAL A 61 -4.49 4.07 -20.04
N ILE A 62 -5.72 3.67 -19.75
CA ILE A 62 -6.25 3.62 -18.38
C ILE A 62 -5.42 2.69 -17.49
N ILE A 63 -5.09 1.48 -17.95
CA ILE A 63 -4.26 0.54 -17.18
C ILE A 63 -2.86 1.10 -16.90
N VAL A 64 -2.25 1.77 -17.89
CA VAL A 64 -0.94 2.39 -17.72
C VAL A 64 -1.00 3.51 -16.69
N ILE A 65 -1.98 4.41 -16.78
CA ILE A 65 -2.17 5.51 -15.82
C ILE A 65 -2.38 4.94 -14.41
N VAL A 66 -3.25 3.95 -14.26
CA VAL A 66 -3.54 3.32 -12.97
C VAL A 66 -2.29 2.63 -12.40
N SER A 67 -1.46 2.00 -13.25
CA SER A 67 -0.20 1.37 -12.81
C SER A 67 0.84 2.37 -12.35
N VAL A 68 0.92 3.53 -13.01
CA VAL A 68 1.80 4.63 -12.59
C VAL A 68 1.36 5.19 -11.24
N ILE A 69 0.06 5.46 -11.08
CA ILE A 69 -0.51 5.95 -9.81
C ILE A 69 -0.24 4.94 -8.68
N LYS A 70 -0.49 3.65 -8.93
CA LYS A 70 -0.19 2.58 -7.97
C LYS A 70 1.27 2.56 -7.56
N SER A 71 2.19 2.73 -8.51
CA SER A 71 3.63 2.74 -8.22
C SER A 71 4.04 3.93 -7.35
N VAL A 72 3.47 5.11 -7.60
CA VAL A 72 3.70 6.30 -6.75
C VAL A 72 3.20 6.03 -5.32
N PHE A 73 2.02 5.44 -5.17
CA PHE A 73 1.46 5.08 -3.85
C PHE A 73 2.34 4.06 -3.11
N LEU A 74 2.85 3.04 -3.80
CA LEU A 74 3.78 2.06 -3.21
C LEU A 74 5.08 2.70 -2.73
N LEU A 75 5.64 3.64 -3.50
CA LEU A 75 6.84 4.37 -3.11
C LEU A 75 6.60 5.25 -1.88
N LEU A 76 5.44 5.91 -1.81
CA LEU A 76 5.04 6.67 -0.63
C LEU A 76 4.92 5.75 0.58
N GLU A 77 4.21 4.63 0.45
CA GLU A 77 4.04 3.63 1.51
C GLU A 77 5.40 3.15 2.06
N GLN A 78 6.32 2.76 1.17
CA GLN A 78 7.67 2.36 1.56
C GLN A 78 8.43 3.48 2.30
N ASN A 79 8.34 4.72 1.83
CA ASN A 79 8.99 5.86 2.48
C ASN A 79 8.42 6.12 3.89
N TYR A 80 7.10 6.03 4.07
CA TYR A 80 6.47 6.18 5.39
C TYR A 80 6.83 5.01 6.32
N ALA A 81 6.82 3.77 5.81
CA ALA A 81 7.21 2.59 6.59
C ALA A 81 8.66 2.68 7.09
N ASN A 82 9.59 3.12 6.22
CA ASN A 82 11.00 3.29 6.58
C ASN A 82 11.21 4.42 7.60
N LYS A 83 10.51 5.55 7.45
CA LYS A 83 10.55 6.64 8.44
C LYS A 83 10.02 6.19 9.80
N ILE A 84 8.89 5.47 9.83
CA ILE A 84 8.30 4.94 11.05
C ILE A 84 9.24 3.94 11.73
N SER A 85 9.83 3.01 10.98
CA SER A 85 10.80 2.04 11.50
C SER A 85 12.03 2.72 12.10
N SER A 86 12.55 3.75 11.43
CA SER A 86 13.69 4.53 11.92
C SER A 86 13.36 5.33 13.19
N TYR A 87 12.18 5.96 13.22
CA TYR A 87 11.70 6.70 14.40
C TYR A 87 11.50 5.77 15.61
N ILE A 88 10.92 4.59 15.40
CA ILE A 88 10.73 3.58 16.45
C ILE A 88 12.09 3.12 16.99
N LYS A 89 13.07 2.81 16.12
CA LYS A 89 14.42 2.43 16.55
C LYS A 89 15.09 3.54 17.37
N MET A 90 14.97 4.79 16.93
CA MET A 90 15.56 5.93 17.63
C MET A 90 14.94 6.14 19.02
N LYS A 91 13.60 6.14 19.13
CA LYS A 91 12.90 6.22 20.42
C LYS A 91 13.21 5.05 21.35
N LEU A 92 13.40 3.85 20.81
CA LEU A 92 13.79 2.69 21.62
C LEU A 92 15.21 2.85 22.16
N ARG A 93 16.14 3.34 21.32
CA ARG A 93 17.52 3.60 21.70
C ARG A 93 17.64 4.69 22.77
N GLU A 94 16.87 5.77 22.66
CA GLU A 94 16.79 6.81 23.70
C GLU A 94 16.28 6.26 25.03
N ARG A 95 15.20 5.47 25.02
CA ARG A 95 14.64 4.88 26.25
C ARG A 95 15.61 3.91 26.91
N ILE A 96 16.29 3.07 26.13
CA ILE A 96 17.28 2.12 26.64
C ILE A 96 18.50 2.86 27.18
N SER A 97 18.99 3.88 26.48
CA SER A 97 20.14 4.68 26.94
C SER A 97 19.81 5.41 28.23
N LYS A 98 18.63 6.03 28.33
CA LYS A 98 18.17 6.63 29.60
C LYS A 98 18.11 5.61 30.73
N HIS A 99 17.62 4.39 30.47
CA HIS A 99 17.48 3.37 31.52
C HIS A 99 18.79 2.70 31.92
N ILE A 100 19.85 2.79 31.11
CA ILE A 100 21.17 2.23 31.40
C ILE A 100 22.10 3.27 32.03
N PHE A 101 21.92 4.56 31.70
CA PHE A 101 22.78 5.66 32.17
C PHE A 101 22.16 6.53 33.29
N GLU A 102 20.90 6.30 33.69
CA GLU A 102 20.36 6.67 35.03
C GLU A 102 20.36 5.45 35.95
#